data_AF-A0A9K3GF33-F1
#
_entry.id   AF-A0A9K3GF33-F1
#
_cell.length_a   1.000
_cell.length_b   1.000
_cell.length_c   1.000
_cell.angle_alpha   90.00
_cell.angle_beta   90.00
_cell.angle_gamma   90.00
#
_symmetry.space_group_name_H-M   'P 1'
#
loop_
_entity.id
_entity.type
_entity.pdbx_description
1 polymer ?
#
loop_
_entity_poly.entity_id
_entity_poly.type
_entity_poly.pdbx_seq_one_letter_code
_entity_poly.pdbx_strand_id
1 'polypeptide(L)'
;MGYLPRGLAAAVAQTRVSELMASMNELEDQLRDQEQLEAAALEMRQHVAALRLQLNDAERDSARARQELTVVSRTSRQELQTLTTRATSLADALRQGKEGPQVGCQTDETWSDIQQRLTEHRGTVAALTDRLRRLTDEKEQMHARHHSAHAEVVHAREEQTRMQAECDSLRHLVSRLKAEKEEEIRHAQDARKESAKLKNDLKAAENEKLKLEYMCERAREREMTVAGNQRDLSTRLANLSRREGDLNARIGASHTLQEDLVRSIQLSKNAASGVGRREAELRTLIDETEELKHSIANRERRLKQREEAMVDTEESHKRALEEIDREAQASKEALAKAQQQRDTVRQEILALKDAQERLNVQSSDATELK
;
A
#
# COMPACT_ATOMS: atom_id res chain seq x y z
N MET A 1 15.72 -10.41 -40.84
CA MET A 1 16.11 -8.98 -40.79
C MET A 1 15.06 -8.24 -39.98
N GLY A 2 15.32 -7.96 -38.72
CA GLY A 2 14.38 -7.29 -37.81
C GLY A 2 15.16 -6.53 -36.74
N TYR A 3 15.97 -5.57 -37.17
CA TYR A 3 16.64 -4.66 -36.26
C TYR A 3 15.61 -3.63 -35.79
N LEU A 4 15.10 -3.79 -34.57
CA LEU A 4 14.59 -2.63 -33.85
C LEU A 4 15.76 -1.64 -33.74
N PRO A 5 15.61 -0.38 -34.19
CA PRO A 5 16.72 0.54 -34.24
C PRO A 5 17.20 0.79 -32.81
N ARG A 6 18.52 0.70 -32.56
CA ARG A 6 19.13 0.99 -31.25
C ARG A 6 18.69 2.34 -30.67
N GLY A 7 18.28 3.29 -31.51
CA GLY A 7 17.70 4.57 -31.09
C GLY A 7 16.34 4.46 -30.41
N LEU A 8 15.52 3.46 -30.73
CA LEU A 8 14.18 3.28 -30.16
C LEU A 8 14.27 2.70 -28.74
N ALA A 9 15.17 1.75 -28.49
CA ALA A 9 15.43 1.22 -27.15
C ALA A 9 16.07 2.27 -26.24
N ALA A 10 16.98 3.10 -26.78
CA ALA A 10 17.56 4.23 -26.06
C ALA A 10 16.51 5.29 -25.72
N ALA A 11 15.64 5.64 -26.67
CA ALA A 11 14.53 6.58 -26.44
C ALA A 11 13.58 6.08 -25.34
N VAL A 12 13.15 4.80 -25.40
CA VAL A 12 12.28 4.20 -24.38
C VAL A 12 12.94 4.21 -23.00
N ALA A 13 14.23 3.87 -22.91
CA ALA A 13 14.96 3.92 -21.64
C ALA A 13 15.05 5.35 -21.09
N GLN A 14 15.23 6.34 -21.97
CA GLN A 14 15.34 7.75 -21.60
C GLN A 14 14.00 8.32 -21.14
N THR A 15 12.90 7.98 -21.82
CA THR A 15 11.53 8.31 -21.38
C THR A 15 11.24 7.70 -20.02
N ARG A 16 11.58 6.41 -19.80
CA ARG A 16 11.37 5.72 -18.53
C ARG A 16 12.16 6.35 -17.38
N VAL A 17 13.39 6.79 -17.63
CA VAL A 17 14.19 7.51 -16.64
C VAL A 17 13.59 8.88 -16.31
N SER A 18 13.10 9.62 -17.32
CA SER A 18 12.40 10.89 -17.10
C SER A 18 11.11 10.72 -16.30
N GLU A 19 10.31 9.68 -16.58
CA GLU A 19 9.12 9.32 -15.81
C GLU A 19 9.47 8.98 -14.35
N LEU A 20 10.54 8.19 -14.15
CA LEU A 20 11.02 7.86 -12.81
C LEU A 20 11.48 9.09 -12.03
N MET A 21 12.24 10.00 -12.65
CA MET A 21 12.67 11.25 -12.00
C MET A 21 11.50 12.18 -11.69
N ALA A 22 10.50 12.26 -12.58
CA ALA A 22 9.28 13.02 -12.31
C ALA A 22 8.53 12.44 -11.09
N SER A 23 8.36 11.11 -11.04
CA SER A 23 7.73 10.45 -9.89
C SER A 23 8.54 10.60 -8.59
N MET A 24 9.87 10.71 -8.69
CA MET A 24 10.74 10.92 -7.53
C MET A 24 10.61 12.34 -6.99
N ASN A 25 10.53 13.34 -7.87
CA ASN A 25 10.28 14.72 -7.47
C ASN A 25 8.89 14.88 -6.83
N GLU A 26 7.86 14.24 -7.39
CA GLU A 26 6.51 14.23 -6.78
C GLU A 26 6.52 13.61 -5.38
N LEU A 27 7.30 12.55 -5.17
CA LEU A 27 7.47 11.93 -3.85
C LEU A 27 8.20 12.85 -2.87
N GLU A 28 9.24 13.57 -3.32
CA GLU A 28 9.96 14.54 -2.48
C GLU A 28 9.06 15.71 -2.07
N ASP A 29 8.23 16.22 -2.99
CA ASP A 29 7.28 17.29 -2.69
C ASP A 29 6.18 16.81 -1.74
N GLN A 30 5.63 15.60 -1.93
CA GLN A 30 4.70 15.00 -0.97
C GLN A 30 5.30 14.79 0.42
N LEU A 31 6.61 14.47 0.49
CA LEU A 31 7.30 14.30 1.77
C LEU A 31 7.46 15.65 2.49
N ARG A 32 7.79 16.71 1.75
CA ARG A 32 7.84 18.09 2.29
C ARG A 32 6.47 18.56 2.77
N ASP A 33 5.41 18.28 2.01
CA ASP A 33 4.04 18.61 2.41
C ASP A 33 3.65 17.86 3.70
N GLN A 34 4.06 16.61 3.84
CA GLN A 34 3.87 15.83 5.07
C GLN A 34 4.64 16.44 6.25
N GLU A 35 5.90 16.84 6.07
CA GLU A 35 6.70 17.49 7.12
C GLU A 35 6.07 18.82 7.57
N GLN A 36 5.55 19.62 6.63
CA GLN A 36 4.83 20.86 6.93
C GLN A 36 3.52 20.61 7.70
N LEU A 37 2.76 19.58 7.30
CA LEU A 37 1.53 19.20 8.00
C LEU A 37 1.80 18.64 9.40
N GLU A 38 2.88 17.88 9.57
CA GLU A 38 3.30 17.38 10.89
C GLU A 38 3.74 18.53 11.81
N ALA A 39 4.44 19.53 11.28
CA ALA A 39 4.77 20.75 12.00
C ALA A 39 3.51 21.54 12.42
N ALA A 40 2.57 21.75 11.49
CA ALA A 40 1.30 22.42 11.79
C ALA A 40 0.45 21.64 12.82
N ALA A 41 0.43 20.31 12.75
CA ALA A 41 -0.25 19.46 13.72
C ALA A 41 0.38 19.55 15.12
N LEU A 42 1.71 19.69 15.20
CA LEU A 42 2.42 19.90 16.46
C LEU A 42 2.09 21.28 17.06
N GLU A 43 2.10 22.34 16.26
CA GLU A 43 1.71 23.68 16.69
C GLU A 43 0.26 23.70 17.21
N MET A 44 -0.66 23.05 16.52
CA MET A 44 -2.06 22.95 16.94
C MET A 44 -2.22 22.17 18.26
N ARG A 45 -1.43 21.11 18.48
CA ARG A 45 -1.39 20.39 19.77
C ARG A 45 -0.93 21.30 20.90
N GLN A 46 0.10 22.11 20.67
CA GLN A 46 0.61 23.07 21.65
C GLN A 46 -0.43 24.17 21.93
N HIS A 47 -1.10 24.66 20.89
CA HIS A 47 -2.18 25.63 21.01
C HIS A 47 -3.36 25.09 21.83
N VAL A 48 -3.84 23.87 21.53
CA VAL A 48 -4.89 23.19 22.32
C VAL A 48 -4.46 22.99 23.77
N ALA A 49 -3.19 22.64 24.02
CA ALA A 49 -2.67 22.52 25.38
C ALA A 49 -2.69 23.86 26.14
N ALA A 50 -2.32 24.96 25.47
CA ALA A 50 -2.38 26.31 26.03
C ALA A 50 -3.83 26.75 26.32
N LEU A 51 -4.77 26.51 25.40
CA LEU A 51 -6.19 26.82 25.60
C LEU A 51 -6.79 26.02 26.77
N ARG A 52 -6.40 24.75 26.94
CA ARG A 52 -6.81 23.94 28.09
C ARG A 52 -6.30 24.47 29.42
N LEU A 53 -5.07 24.99 29.46
CA LEU A 53 -4.53 25.65 30.65
C LEU A 53 -5.35 26.89 31.02
N GLN A 54 -5.66 27.73 30.03
CA GLN A 54 -6.51 28.91 30.24
C GLN A 54 -7.92 28.54 30.70
N LEU A 55 -8.52 27.48 30.15
CA LEU A 55 -9.83 26.99 30.57
C LEU A 55 -9.81 26.52 32.04
N ASN A 56 -8.78 25.77 32.45
CA ASN A 56 -8.61 25.33 33.84
C ASN A 56 -8.48 26.51 34.81
N ASP A 57 -7.76 27.56 34.43
CA ASP A 57 -7.63 28.76 35.27
C ASP A 57 -8.97 29.51 35.37
N ALA A 58 -9.70 29.66 34.26
CA ALA A 58 -11.05 30.23 34.26
C ALA A 58 -12.05 29.41 35.11
N GLU A 59 -11.92 28.08 35.13
CA GLU A 59 -12.73 27.20 35.99
C GLU A 59 -12.45 27.41 37.48
N ARG A 60 -11.17 27.55 37.85
CA ARG A 60 -10.77 27.84 39.23
C ARG A 60 -11.31 29.19 39.68
N ASP A 61 -11.18 30.22 38.85
CA ASP A 61 -11.69 31.55 39.16
C ASP A 61 -13.23 31.55 39.26
N SER A 62 -13.93 30.83 38.37
CA SER A 62 -15.38 30.65 38.47
C SER A 62 -15.79 29.93 39.76
N ALA A 63 -15.06 28.89 40.15
CA ALA A 63 -15.32 28.15 41.39
C ALA A 63 -15.14 29.04 42.63
N ARG A 64 -14.07 29.85 42.65
CA ARG A 64 -13.81 30.83 43.71
C ARG A 64 -14.90 31.89 43.80
N ALA A 65 -15.29 32.50 42.68
CA ALA A 65 -16.36 33.49 42.64
C ALA A 65 -17.70 32.92 43.15
N ARG A 66 -18.04 31.67 42.82
CA ARG A 66 -19.23 31.00 43.34
C ARG A 66 -19.16 30.75 44.85
N GLN A 67 -18.00 30.37 45.38
CA GLN A 67 -17.81 30.23 46.83
C GLN A 67 -17.97 31.58 47.53
N GLU A 68 -17.32 32.62 47.04
CA GLU A 68 -17.43 33.99 47.59
C GLU A 68 -18.88 34.48 47.54
N LEU A 69 -19.58 34.31 46.41
CA LEU A 69 -20.99 34.65 46.29
C LEU A 69 -21.85 33.84 47.27
N THR A 70 -21.61 32.55 47.44
CA THR A 70 -22.36 31.70 48.38
C THR A 70 -22.17 32.17 49.83
N VAL A 71 -20.93 32.47 50.21
CA VAL A 71 -20.59 32.98 51.54
C VAL A 71 -21.25 34.34 51.76
N VAL A 72 -21.04 35.29 50.84
CA VAL A 72 -21.62 36.64 50.92
C VAL A 72 -23.14 36.58 50.94
N SER A 73 -23.77 35.77 50.10
CA SER A 73 -25.24 35.60 50.07
C SER A 73 -25.78 35.06 51.39
N ARG A 74 -25.06 34.13 52.01
CA ARG A 74 -25.45 33.53 53.29
C ARG A 74 -25.30 34.52 54.43
N THR A 75 -24.16 35.20 54.54
CA THR A 75 -23.92 36.20 55.59
C THR A 75 -24.84 37.39 55.43
N SER A 76 -24.98 37.93 54.23
CA SER A 76 -25.88 39.06 53.96
C SER A 76 -27.35 38.71 54.18
N ARG A 77 -27.82 37.49 53.89
CA ARG A 77 -29.17 37.06 54.29
C ARG A 77 -29.36 37.02 55.80
N GLN A 78 -28.39 36.49 56.55
CA GLN A 78 -28.46 36.47 58.02
C GLN A 78 -28.40 37.89 58.61
N GLU A 79 -27.53 38.75 58.08
CA GLU A 79 -27.44 40.16 58.47
C GLU A 79 -28.74 40.89 58.15
N LEU A 80 -29.27 40.74 56.92
CA LEU A 80 -30.56 41.32 56.53
C LEU A 80 -31.70 40.81 57.39
N GLN A 81 -31.79 39.52 57.69
CA GLN A 81 -32.78 38.98 58.62
C GLN A 81 -32.66 39.65 59.99
N THR A 82 -31.45 39.70 60.55
CA THR A 82 -31.18 40.31 61.87
C THR A 82 -31.55 41.80 61.89
N LEU A 83 -31.18 42.54 60.84
CA LEU A 83 -31.52 43.95 60.67
C LEU A 83 -33.02 44.16 60.50
N THR A 84 -33.70 43.28 59.77
CA THR A 84 -35.15 43.34 59.55
C THR A 84 -35.89 43.06 60.85
N THR A 85 -35.45 42.08 61.65
CA THR A 85 -36.01 41.78 62.98
C THR A 85 -35.77 42.94 63.95
N ARG A 86 -34.59 43.56 63.94
CA ARG A 86 -34.31 44.76 64.76
C ARG A 86 -35.17 45.95 64.34
N ALA A 87 -35.27 46.24 63.05
CA ALA A 87 -36.09 47.34 62.54
C ALA A 87 -37.58 47.15 62.83
N THR A 88 -38.11 45.93 62.72
CA THR A 88 -39.50 45.62 63.11
C THR A 88 -39.71 45.75 64.61
N SER A 89 -38.78 45.27 65.45
CA SER A 89 -38.87 45.45 66.90
C SER A 89 -38.85 46.92 67.32
N LEU A 90 -38.03 47.76 66.67
CA LEU A 90 -38.00 49.20 66.88
C LEU A 90 -39.31 49.86 66.41
N ALA A 91 -39.82 49.49 65.24
CA ALA A 91 -41.09 50.02 64.72
C ALA A 91 -42.29 49.63 65.60
N ASP A 92 -42.29 48.42 66.16
CA ASP A 92 -43.31 47.95 67.10
C ASP A 92 -43.22 48.68 68.45
N ALA A 93 -42.01 48.92 68.97
CA ALA A 93 -41.80 49.75 70.16
C ALA A 93 -42.32 51.18 69.96
N LEU A 94 -42.15 51.73 68.75
CA LEU A 94 -42.64 53.06 68.40
C LEU A 94 -44.16 53.12 68.22
N ARG A 95 -44.78 52.08 67.65
CA ARG A 95 -46.24 51.96 67.58
C ARG A 95 -46.88 51.77 68.94
N GLN A 96 -46.18 51.12 69.88
CA GLN A 96 -46.73 50.82 71.19
C GLN A 96 -46.83 52.03 72.13
N GLY A 97 -46.15 53.15 71.84
CA GLY A 97 -46.51 54.50 72.30
C GLY A 97 -47.12 54.59 73.70
N LYS A 98 -46.55 53.89 74.68
CA LYS A 98 -46.96 53.94 76.08
C LYS A 98 -45.72 53.88 76.93
N GLU A 99 -45.68 54.78 77.89
CA GLU A 99 -44.75 54.84 79.00
C GLU A 99 -44.38 53.43 79.49
N GLY A 100 -43.10 53.06 79.33
CA GLY A 100 -42.51 51.80 79.82
C GLY A 100 -43.01 50.52 79.14
N PRO A 101 -42.11 49.70 78.61
CA PRO A 101 -41.37 48.84 79.52
C PRO A 101 -39.87 48.76 79.21
N GLN A 102 -39.11 48.44 80.27
CA GLN A 102 -37.71 48.06 80.23
C GLN A 102 -37.51 46.85 79.31
N VAL A 103 -37.37 47.09 78.01
CA VAL A 103 -36.49 46.25 77.19
C VAL A 103 -35.10 46.56 77.69
N GLY A 104 -34.30 45.54 78.03
CA GLY A 104 -32.99 45.63 78.67
C GLY A 104 -31.91 46.33 77.85
N CYS A 105 -32.16 47.60 77.52
CA CYS A 105 -31.28 48.52 76.85
C CYS A 105 -30.72 49.43 77.94
N GLN A 106 -29.41 49.44 78.11
CA GLN A 106 -28.73 50.43 78.93
C GLN A 106 -28.99 51.84 78.32
N THR A 107 -29.70 52.68 79.08
CA THR A 107 -29.68 54.16 79.14
C THR A 107 -29.91 55.00 77.87
N ASP A 108 -30.92 55.88 77.93
CA ASP A 108 -31.10 57.17 77.22
C ASP A 108 -30.81 57.24 75.71
N GLU A 109 -31.56 56.50 74.89
CA GLU A 109 -31.58 56.74 73.44
C GLU A 109 -32.69 57.75 73.07
N THR A 110 -32.30 58.87 72.46
CA THR A 110 -33.24 59.88 71.96
C THR A 110 -33.85 59.46 70.62
N TRP A 111 -34.96 60.08 70.23
CA TRP A 111 -35.59 59.84 68.91
C TRP A 111 -34.63 60.07 67.73
N SER A 112 -33.66 60.98 67.91
CA SER A 112 -32.58 61.23 66.95
C SER A 112 -31.67 60.00 66.77
N ASP A 113 -31.36 59.29 67.85
CA ASP A 113 -30.48 58.12 67.82
C ASP A 113 -31.13 56.93 67.10
N ILE A 114 -32.45 56.76 67.28
CA ILE A 114 -33.24 55.74 66.57
C ILE A 114 -33.32 56.05 65.06
N GLN A 115 -33.54 57.32 64.69
CA GLN A 115 -33.55 57.73 63.28
C GLN A 115 -32.18 57.56 62.63
N GLN A 116 -31.10 57.87 63.35
CA GLN A 116 -29.74 57.71 62.86
C GLN A 116 -29.36 56.23 62.65
N ARG A 117 -29.75 55.33 63.56
CA ARG A 117 -29.54 53.89 63.34
C ARG A 117 -30.34 53.33 62.17
N LEU A 118 -31.55 53.84 61.93
CA LEU A 118 -32.36 53.43 60.77
C LEU A 118 -31.75 53.90 59.43
N THR A 119 -31.15 55.08 59.39
CA THR A 119 -30.41 55.55 58.19
C THR A 119 -29.12 54.78 57.99
N GLU A 120 -28.38 54.46 59.05
CA GLU A 120 -27.20 53.57 59.00
C GLU A 120 -27.57 52.15 58.53
N HIS A 121 -28.70 51.61 59.00
CA HIS A 121 -29.23 50.33 58.53
C HIS A 121 -29.66 50.37 57.07
N ARG A 122 -30.33 51.43 56.60
CA ARG A 122 -30.61 51.59 55.17
C ARG A 122 -29.34 51.68 54.33
N GLY A 123 -28.31 52.38 54.82
CA GLY A 123 -27.01 52.49 54.15
C GLY A 123 -26.31 51.13 54.03
N THR A 124 -26.32 50.33 55.09
CA THR A 124 -25.72 48.97 55.08
C THR A 124 -26.50 47.99 54.20
N VAL A 125 -27.84 48.02 54.20
CA VAL A 125 -28.66 47.20 53.28
C VAL A 125 -28.41 47.57 51.82
N ALA A 126 -28.33 48.86 51.49
CA ALA A 126 -28.02 49.31 50.13
C ALA A 126 -26.63 48.82 49.69
N ALA A 127 -25.61 48.97 50.55
CA ALA A 127 -24.26 48.51 50.28
C ALA A 127 -24.16 46.98 50.07
N LEU A 128 -24.89 46.19 50.87
CA LEU A 128 -24.95 44.73 50.70
C LEU A 128 -25.66 44.32 49.40
N THR A 129 -26.73 45.05 49.03
CA THR A 129 -27.48 44.80 47.79
C THR A 129 -26.62 45.12 46.56
N ASP A 130 -25.92 46.25 46.56
CA ASP A 130 -24.98 46.62 45.50
C ASP A 130 -23.82 45.63 45.39
N ARG A 131 -23.31 45.14 46.52
CA ARG A 131 -22.26 44.11 46.54
C ARG A 131 -22.74 42.78 45.94
N LEU A 132 -23.95 42.33 46.28
CA LEU A 132 -24.55 41.12 45.70
C LEU A 132 -24.77 41.27 44.19
N ARG A 133 -25.20 42.46 43.74
CA ARG A 133 -25.37 42.75 42.31
C ARG A 133 -24.06 42.64 41.55
N ARG A 134 -23.00 43.30 42.02
CA ARG A 134 -21.66 43.24 41.39
C ARG A 134 -21.13 41.80 41.30
N LEU A 135 -21.24 41.03 42.37
CA LEU A 135 -20.80 39.63 42.37
C LEU A 135 -21.64 38.75 41.42
N THR A 136 -22.92 39.09 41.21
CA THR A 136 -23.78 38.38 40.26
C THR A 136 -23.38 38.72 38.81
N ASP A 137 -23.14 40.00 38.52
CA ASP A 137 -22.67 40.46 37.21
C ASP A 137 -21.28 39.86 36.88
N GLU A 138 -20.37 39.82 37.86
CA GLU A 138 -19.05 39.16 37.73
C GLU A 138 -19.20 37.66 37.45
N LYS A 139 -20.11 36.97 38.14
CA LYS A 139 -20.40 35.54 37.89
C LYS A 139 -20.90 35.32 36.46
N GLU A 140 -21.82 36.14 35.96
CA GLU A 140 -22.36 36.03 34.60
C GLU A 140 -21.27 36.27 33.54
N GLN A 141 -20.43 37.29 33.73
CA GLN A 141 -19.29 37.56 32.86
C GLN A 141 -18.29 36.40 32.85
N MET A 142 -18.00 35.80 34.00
CA MET A 142 -17.12 34.62 34.11
C MET A 142 -17.72 33.40 33.41
N HIS A 143 -19.03 33.17 33.51
CA HIS A 143 -19.70 32.11 32.77
C HIS A 143 -19.62 32.31 31.26
N ALA A 144 -19.83 33.54 30.79
CA ALA A 144 -19.72 33.85 29.36
C ALA A 144 -18.30 33.59 28.83
N ARG A 145 -17.26 34.01 29.59
CA ARG A 145 -15.85 33.72 29.26
C ARG A 145 -15.55 32.22 29.24
N HIS A 146 -16.06 31.46 30.20
CA HIS A 146 -15.87 30.00 30.25
C HIS A 146 -16.52 29.29 29.06
N HIS A 147 -17.75 29.66 28.69
CA HIS A 147 -18.41 29.09 27.50
C HIS A 147 -17.65 29.43 26.20
N SER A 148 -17.16 30.66 26.07
CA SER A 148 -16.33 31.07 24.91
C SER A 148 -15.04 30.25 24.83
N ALA A 149 -14.29 30.16 25.93
CA ALA A 149 -13.05 29.38 25.98
C ALA A 149 -13.29 27.89 25.71
N HIS A 150 -14.40 27.34 26.21
CA HIS A 150 -14.76 25.95 25.93
C HIS A 150 -15.10 25.73 24.44
N ALA A 151 -15.76 26.67 23.78
CA ALA A 151 -16.04 26.58 22.34
C ALA A 151 -14.74 26.62 21.51
N GLU A 152 -13.80 27.50 21.86
CA GLU A 152 -12.48 27.58 21.22
C GLU A 152 -11.68 26.29 21.37
N VAL A 153 -11.67 25.69 22.57
CA VAL A 153 -11.02 24.39 22.81
C VAL A 153 -11.64 23.26 21.98
N VAL A 154 -12.97 23.25 21.82
CA VAL A 154 -13.67 22.25 21.02
C VAL A 154 -13.30 22.40 19.54
N HIS A 155 -13.39 23.62 19.00
CA HIS A 155 -13.03 23.89 17.60
C HIS A 155 -11.57 23.53 17.30
N ALA A 156 -10.64 23.95 18.15
CA ALA A 156 -9.22 23.63 17.98
C ALA A 156 -8.95 22.12 18.06
N ARG A 157 -9.72 21.37 18.86
CA ARG A 157 -9.63 19.91 18.94
C ARG A 157 -10.17 19.23 17.69
N GLU A 158 -11.26 19.73 17.12
CA GLU A 158 -11.81 19.24 15.86
C GLU A 158 -10.82 19.45 14.70
N GLU A 159 -10.23 20.64 14.60
CA GLU A 159 -9.17 20.92 13.61
C GLU A 159 -7.94 20.04 13.80
N GLN A 160 -7.50 19.85 15.06
CA GLN A 160 -6.42 18.92 15.38
C GLN A 160 -6.74 17.49 14.90
N THR A 161 -7.95 16.98 15.15
CA THR A 161 -8.34 15.64 14.70
C THR A 161 -8.40 15.53 13.17
N ARG A 162 -8.85 16.59 12.48
CA ARG A 162 -8.86 16.62 11.01
C ARG A 162 -7.46 16.58 10.43
N MET A 163 -6.55 17.43 10.90
CA MET A 163 -5.16 17.43 10.43
C MET A 163 -4.44 16.12 10.76
N GLN A 164 -4.75 15.51 11.91
CA GLN A 164 -4.20 14.20 12.27
C GLN A 164 -4.60 13.12 11.25
N ALA A 165 -5.88 13.10 10.85
CA ALA A 165 -6.38 12.14 9.85
C ALA A 165 -5.77 12.39 8.46
N GLU A 166 -5.57 13.65 8.06
CA GLU A 166 -4.89 14.00 6.82
C GLU A 166 -3.42 13.54 6.83
N CYS A 167 -2.69 13.73 7.94
CA CYS A 167 -1.33 13.22 8.12
C CYS A 167 -1.27 11.68 8.04
N ASP A 168 -2.22 10.98 8.66
CA ASP A 168 -2.30 9.52 8.60
C ASP A 168 -2.56 9.02 7.18
N SER A 169 -3.47 9.68 6.46
CA SER A 169 -3.77 9.38 5.05
C SER A 169 -2.54 9.56 4.14
N LEU A 170 -1.82 10.68 4.29
CA LEU A 170 -0.59 10.93 3.53
C LEU A 170 0.52 9.92 3.85
N ARG A 171 0.70 9.57 5.14
CA ARG A 171 1.66 8.53 5.54
C ARG A 171 1.37 7.18 4.89
N HIS A 172 0.10 6.79 4.81
CA HIS A 172 -0.29 5.57 4.13
C HIS A 172 -0.02 5.64 2.62
N LEU A 173 -0.30 6.78 1.97
CA LEU A 173 -0.02 6.97 0.56
C LEU A 173 1.48 6.89 0.26
N VAL A 174 2.32 7.62 1.01
CA VAL A 174 3.78 7.60 0.86
C VAL A 174 4.34 6.20 1.07
N SER A 175 3.83 5.46 2.06
CA SER A 175 4.25 4.07 2.31
C SER A 175 3.91 3.15 1.14
N ARG A 176 2.72 3.30 0.55
CA ARG A 176 2.31 2.52 -0.63
C ARG A 176 3.17 2.84 -1.85
N LEU A 177 3.37 4.12 -2.15
CA LEU A 177 4.21 4.54 -3.27
C LEU A 177 5.66 4.09 -3.13
N LYS A 178 6.21 4.10 -1.89
CA LYS A 178 7.54 3.53 -1.63
C LYS A 178 7.60 2.04 -1.94
N ALA A 179 6.60 1.25 -1.51
CA ALA A 179 6.55 -0.17 -1.82
C ALA A 179 6.45 -0.44 -3.33
N GLU A 180 5.59 0.29 -4.04
CA GLU A 180 5.45 0.20 -5.50
C GLU A 180 6.79 0.55 -6.20
N LYS A 181 7.49 1.60 -5.75
CA LYS A 181 8.79 1.97 -6.31
C LYS A 181 9.87 0.91 -6.04
N GLU A 182 9.90 0.30 -4.87
CA GLU A 182 10.83 -0.79 -4.58
C GLU A 182 10.58 -2.01 -5.48
N GLU A 183 9.32 -2.36 -5.75
CA GLU A 183 8.96 -3.42 -6.68
C GLU A 183 9.36 -3.10 -8.12
N GLU A 184 9.11 -1.87 -8.60
CA GLU A 184 9.57 -1.41 -9.91
C GLU A 184 11.09 -1.52 -10.06
N ILE A 185 11.84 -1.14 -9.02
CA ILE A 185 13.30 -1.24 -9.01
C ILE A 185 13.75 -2.70 -9.08
N ARG A 186 13.12 -3.60 -8.32
CA ARG A 186 13.42 -5.05 -8.38
C ARG A 186 13.16 -5.61 -9.77
N HIS A 187 11.99 -5.35 -10.35
CA HIS A 187 11.66 -5.77 -11.71
C HIS A 187 12.65 -5.22 -12.75
N ALA A 188 13.04 -3.96 -12.64
CA ALA A 188 14.04 -3.36 -13.52
C ALA A 188 15.43 -4.01 -13.37
N GLN A 189 15.83 -4.37 -12.15
CA GLN A 189 17.09 -5.07 -11.91
C GLN A 189 17.08 -6.48 -12.49
N ASP A 190 15.98 -7.21 -12.35
CA ASP A 190 15.86 -8.57 -12.87
C ASP A 190 15.82 -8.57 -14.41
N ALA A 191 15.10 -7.63 -15.02
CA ALA A 191 15.13 -7.42 -16.48
C ALA A 191 16.56 -7.08 -16.99
N ARG A 192 17.35 -6.32 -16.22
CA ARG A 192 18.76 -6.03 -16.56
C ARG A 192 19.63 -7.28 -16.48
N LYS A 193 19.46 -8.13 -15.46
CA LYS A 193 20.18 -9.40 -15.34
C LYS A 193 19.85 -10.33 -16.50
N GLU A 194 18.57 -10.45 -16.86
CA GLU A 194 18.12 -11.26 -17.98
C GLU A 194 18.65 -10.74 -19.32
N SER A 195 18.61 -9.42 -19.54
CA SER A 195 19.20 -8.79 -20.73
C SER A 195 20.71 -9.06 -20.84
N ALA A 196 21.44 -9.01 -19.73
CA ALA A 196 22.87 -9.34 -19.70
C ALA A 196 23.13 -10.81 -20.05
N LYS A 197 22.30 -11.73 -19.55
CA LYS A 197 22.36 -13.16 -19.87
C LYS A 197 22.12 -13.39 -21.36
N LEU A 198 21.02 -12.86 -21.91
CA LEU A 198 20.69 -12.96 -23.33
C LEU A 198 21.78 -12.40 -24.24
N LYS A 199 22.44 -11.30 -23.83
CA LYS A 199 23.57 -10.73 -24.58
C LYS A 199 24.79 -11.66 -24.60
N ASN A 200 25.05 -12.39 -23.51
CA ASN A 200 26.14 -13.36 -23.47
C ASN A 200 25.80 -14.59 -24.32
N ASP A 201 24.57 -15.08 -24.23
CA ASP A 201 24.08 -16.21 -25.04
C ASP A 201 24.12 -15.87 -26.54
N LEU A 202 23.74 -14.65 -26.92
CA LEU A 202 23.83 -14.18 -28.30
C LEU A 202 25.28 -14.17 -28.80
N LYS A 203 26.23 -13.67 -28.00
CA LYS A 203 27.66 -13.69 -28.36
C LYS A 203 28.20 -15.12 -28.50
N ALA A 204 27.75 -16.03 -27.64
CA ALA A 204 28.13 -17.44 -27.74
C ALA A 204 27.63 -18.05 -29.07
N ALA A 205 26.36 -17.80 -29.41
CA ALA A 205 25.77 -18.26 -30.67
C ALA A 205 26.45 -17.64 -31.90
N GLU A 206 26.80 -16.34 -31.87
CA GLU A 206 27.55 -15.67 -32.94
C GLU A 206 28.93 -16.31 -33.14
N ASN A 207 29.65 -16.63 -32.07
CA ASN A 207 30.94 -17.31 -32.14
C ASN A 207 30.83 -18.74 -32.68
N GLU A 208 29.79 -19.49 -32.30
CA GLU A 208 29.53 -20.82 -32.86
C GLU A 208 29.20 -20.76 -34.34
N LYS A 209 28.37 -19.80 -34.75
CA LYS A 209 28.07 -19.55 -36.15
C LYS A 209 29.34 -19.30 -36.97
N LEU A 210 30.23 -18.42 -36.50
CA LEU A 210 31.50 -18.13 -37.18
C LEU A 210 32.39 -19.37 -37.32
N LYS A 211 32.45 -20.24 -36.29
CA LYS A 211 33.17 -21.52 -36.37
C LYS A 211 32.60 -22.43 -37.45
N LEU A 212 31.26 -22.54 -37.51
CA LEU A 212 30.59 -23.36 -38.51
C LEU A 212 30.78 -22.82 -39.93
N GLU A 213 30.70 -21.50 -40.12
CA GLU A 213 30.97 -20.86 -41.41
C GLU A 213 32.40 -21.18 -41.90
N TYR A 214 33.40 -21.05 -41.02
CA TYR A 214 34.78 -21.42 -41.34
C TYR A 214 34.93 -22.91 -41.71
N MET A 215 34.28 -23.80 -40.97
CA MET A 215 34.30 -25.24 -41.28
C MET A 215 33.67 -25.54 -42.64
N CYS A 216 32.56 -24.89 -42.98
CA CYS A 216 31.90 -25.02 -44.27
C CYS A 216 32.77 -24.51 -45.43
N GLU A 217 33.44 -23.37 -45.27
CA GLU A 217 34.39 -22.87 -46.28
C GLU A 217 35.54 -23.86 -46.51
N ARG A 218 36.13 -24.37 -45.42
CA ARG A 218 37.19 -25.37 -45.50
C ARG A 218 36.73 -26.69 -46.13
N ALA A 219 35.48 -27.08 -45.93
CA ALA A 219 34.88 -28.24 -46.59
C ALA A 219 34.75 -28.00 -48.10
N ARG A 220 34.29 -26.82 -48.53
CA ARG A 220 34.20 -26.45 -49.96
C ARG A 220 35.57 -26.43 -50.64
N GLU A 221 36.61 -25.94 -49.98
CA GLU A 221 37.99 -26.00 -50.52
C GLU A 221 38.46 -27.44 -50.76
N ARG A 222 38.16 -28.34 -49.81
CA ARG A 222 38.46 -29.77 -49.95
C ARG A 222 37.67 -30.40 -51.09
N GLU A 223 36.39 -30.10 -51.21
CA GLU A 223 35.56 -30.57 -52.32
C GLU A 223 36.11 -30.13 -53.69
N MET A 224 36.52 -28.87 -53.83
CA MET A 224 37.15 -28.36 -55.05
C MET A 224 38.46 -29.11 -55.38
N THR A 225 39.26 -29.42 -54.36
CA THR A 225 40.50 -30.20 -54.52
C THR A 225 40.20 -31.63 -54.98
N VAL A 226 39.22 -32.28 -54.35
CA VAL A 226 38.77 -33.63 -54.73
C VAL A 226 38.21 -33.64 -56.15
N ALA A 227 37.40 -32.66 -56.53
CA ALA A 227 36.87 -32.52 -57.88
C ALA A 227 37.99 -32.34 -58.92
N GLY A 228 39.02 -31.56 -58.61
CA GLY A 228 40.22 -31.43 -59.45
C GLY A 228 40.93 -32.77 -59.65
N ASN A 229 41.24 -33.46 -58.55
CA ASN A 229 41.86 -34.80 -58.60
C ASN A 229 41.02 -35.80 -59.40
N GLN A 230 39.69 -35.73 -59.28
CA GLN A 230 38.78 -36.62 -60.00
C GLN A 230 38.80 -36.36 -61.52
N ARG A 231 38.91 -35.09 -61.96
CA ARG A 231 39.09 -34.76 -63.39
C ARG A 231 40.43 -35.27 -63.92
N ASP A 232 41.50 -35.12 -63.15
CA ASP A 232 42.83 -35.60 -63.53
C ASP A 232 42.86 -37.13 -63.65
N LEU A 233 42.29 -37.84 -62.68
CA LEU A 233 42.16 -39.29 -62.72
C LEU A 233 41.29 -39.74 -63.89
N SER A 234 40.17 -39.06 -64.14
CA SER A 234 39.29 -39.37 -65.29
C SER A 234 40.02 -39.18 -66.62
N THR A 235 40.83 -38.14 -66.75
CA THR A 235 41.65 -37.90 -67.95
C THR A 235 42.72 -38.98 -68.11
N ARG A 236 43.40 -39.37 -67.03
CA ARG A 236 44.37 -40.47 -67.04
C ARG A 236 43.73 -41.80 -67.42
N LEU A 237 42.55 -42.11 -66.84
CA LEU A 237 41.78 -43.30 -67.19
C LEU A 237 41.37 -43.29 -68.66
N ALA A 238 40.89 -42.17 -69.20
CA ALA A 238 40.56 -42.07 -70.62
C ALA A 238 41.79 -42.32 -71.52
N ASN A 239 42.96 -41.80 -71.15
CA ASN A 239 44.21 -42.05 -71.89
C ASN A 239 44.65 -43.52 -71.78
N LEU A 240 44.52 -44.13 -70.61
CA LEU A 240 44.79 -45.55 -70.41
C LEU A 240 43.81 -46.42 -71.20
N SER A 241 42.51 -46.11 -71.22
CA SER A 241 41.52 -46.83 -72.03
C SER A 241 41.77 -46.68 -73.53
N ARG A 242 42.27 -45.53 -74.01
CA ARG A 242 42.71 -45.40 -75.41
C ARG A 242 43.90 -46.31 -75.70
N ARG A 243 44.92 -46.31 -74.84
CA ARG A 243 46.07 -47.21 -74.97
C ARG A 243 45.67 -48.69 -74.88
N GLU A 244 44.74 -49.03 -74.00
CA GLU A 244 44.15 -50.37 -73.91
C GLU A 244 43.40 -50.72 -75.19
N GLY A 245 42.62 -49.79 -75.76
CA GLY A 245 41.98 -49.94 -77.06
C GLY A 245 42.98 -50.18 -78.19
N ASP A 246 44.06 -49.41 -78.27
CA ASP A 246 45.13 -49.58 -79.25
C ASP A 246 45.85 -50.93 -79.10
N LEU A 247 46.11 -51.34 -77.86
CA LEU A 247 46.70 -52.67 -77.56
C LEU A 247 45.73 -53.79 -77.93
N ASN A 248 44.45 -53.67 -77.58
CA ASN A 248 43.43 -54.65 -77.92
C ASN A 248 43.21 -54.73 -79.43
N ALA A 249 43.30 -53.62 -80.17
CA ALA A 249 43.25 -53.63 -81.64
C ALA A 249 44.48 -54.32 -82.26
N ARG A 250 45.66 -54.16 -81.65
CA ARG A 250 46.87 -54.90 -82.04
C ARG A 250 46.81 -56.39 -81.71
N ILE A 251 46.19 -56.75 -80.59
CA ILE A 251 46.05 -58.14 -80.12
C ILE A 251 44.92 -58.85 -80.87
N GLY A 252 43.80 -58.18 -81.17
CA GLY A 252 42.65 -58.72 -81.91
C GLY A 252 42.96 -59.12 -83.37
N ALA A 253 44.15 -58.79 -83.87
CA ALA A 253 44.71 -59.40 -85.07
C ALA A 253 45.16 -60.87 -84.85
N SER A 254 45.04 -61.40 -83.63
CA SER A 254 45.50 -62.73 -83.22
C SER A 254 44.40 -63.48 -82.44
N HIS A 255 43.68 -64.32 -83.19
CA HIS A 255 42.90 -65.49 -82.75
C HIS A 255 41.67 -65.36 -81.82
N THR A 256 40.73 -66.25 -82.14
CA THR A 256 39.36 -66.48 -81.64
C THR A 256 39.19 -66.82 -80.15
N LEU A 257 40.27 -67.02 -79.38
CA LEU A 257 40.20 -67.30 -77.93
C LEU A 257 39.84 -66.05 -77.09
N GLN A 258 39.90 -64.86 -77.67
CA GLN A 258 39.72 -63.59 -76.97
C GLN A 258 38.24 -63.24 -76.68
N GLU A 259 37.29 -63.70 -77.51
CA GLU A 259 35.87 -63.33 -77.39
C GLU A 259 35.18 -63.96 -76.16
N ASP A 260 35.51 -65.19 -75.82
CA ASP A 260 34.94 -65.89 -74.66
C ASP A 260 35.47 -65.31 -73.35
N LEU A 261 36.75 -64.93 -73.32
CA LEU A 261 37.36 -64.25 -72.17
C LEU A 261 36.74 -62.85 -71.98
N VAL A 262 36.54 -62.10 -73.06
CA VAL A 262 35.88 -60.77 -73.01
C VAL A 262 34.44 -60.90 -72.52
N ARG A 263 33.66 -61.90 -73.00
CA ARG A 263 32.31 -62.17 -72.49
C ARG A 263 32.31 -62.50 -70.99
N SER A 264 33.25 -63.32 -70.52
CA SER A 264 33.39 -63.65 -69.10
C SER A 264 33.73 -62.42 -68.25
N ILE A 265 34.65 -61.57 -68.72
CA ILE A 265 35.00 -60.29 -68.06
C ILE A 265 33.79 -59.34 -68.03
N GLN A 266 33.00 -59.27 -69.11
CA GLN A 266 31.80 -58.43 -69.17
C GLN A 266 30.74 -58.88 -68.16
N LEU A 267 30.52 -60.20 -68.05
CA LEU A 267 29.60 -60.78 -67.07
C LEU A 267 30.08 -60.54 -65.63
N SER A 268 31.38 -60.68 -65.37
CA SER A 268 32.00 -60.35 -64.08
C SER A 268 31.83 -58.86 -63.71
N LYS A 269 32.07 -57.93 -64.66
CA LYS A 269 31.82 -56.48 -64.46
C LYS A 269 30.35 -56.19 -64.17
N ASN A 270 29.44 -56.84 -64.90
CA ASN A 270 28.00 -56.67 -64.67
C ASN A 270 27.59 -57.19 -63.29
N ALA A 271 28.09 -58.35 -62.87
CA ALA A 271 27.86 -58.91 -61.54
C ALA A 271 28.41 -57.98 -60.44
N ALA A 272 29.65 -57.49 -60.58
CA ALA A 272 30.25 -56.54 -59.64
C ALA A 272 29.46 -55.22 -59.56
N SER A 273 28.98 -54.68 -60.70
CA SER A 273 28.15 -53.47 -60.72
C SER A 273 26.77 -53.69 -60.08
N GLY A 274 26.23 -54.90 -60.18
CA GLY A 274 24.98 -55.30 -59.53
C GLY A 274 25.12 -55.40 -58.02
N VAL A 275 26.25 -55.93 -57.53
CA VAL A 275 26.58 -55.95 -56.09
C VAL A 275 26.79 -54.54 -55.56
N GLY A 276 27.54 -53.69 -56.27
CA GLY A 276 27.77 -52.30 -55.85
C GLY A 276 26.48 -51.46 -55.78
N ARG A 277 25.52 -51.67 -56.68
CA ARG A 277 24.20 -51.03 -56.59
C ARG A 277 23.42 -51.47 -55.36
N ARG A 278 23.38 -52.77 -55.08
CA ARG A 278 22.72 -53.31 -53.88
C ARG A 278 23.38 -52.83 -52.59
N GLU A 279 24.70 -52.71 -52.57
CA GLU A 279 25.42 -52.18 -51.42
C GLU A 279 25.09 -50.71 -51.17
N ALA A 280 24.99 -49.89 -52.23
CA ALA A 280 24.57 -48.49 -52.12
C ALA A 280 23.13 -48.37 -51.60
N GLU A 281 22.19 -49.16 -52.12
CA GLU A 281 20.80 -49.20 -51.64
C GLU A 281 20.73 -49.59 -50.15
N LEU A 282 21.51 -50.58 -49.71
CA LEU A 282 21.58 -50.99 -48.32
C LEU A 282 22.15 -49.90 -47.41
N ARG A 283 23.17 -49.15 -47.87
CA ARG A 283 23.72 -48.03 -47.09
C ARG A 283 22.70 -46.91 -46.93
N THR A 284 21.98 -46.54 -47.98
CA THR A 284 20.91 -45.54 -47.89
C THR A 284 19.83 -45.96 -46.89
N LEU A 285 19.40 -47.22 -46.93
CA LEU A 285 18.42 -47.74 -45.96
C LEU A 285 18.94 -47.71 -44.51
N ILE A 286 20.22 -48.00 -44.31
CA ILE A 286 20.85 -47.90 -42.97
C ILE A 286 20.83 -46.46 -42.48
N ASP A 287 21.25 -45.50 -43.32
CA ASP A 287 21.27 -44.08 -42.97
C ASP A 287 19.85 -43.57 -42.63
N GLU A 288 18.85 -43.92 -43.45
CA GLU A 288 17.43 -43.61 -43.19
C GLU A 288 16.95 -44.19 -41.85
N THR A 289 17.33 -45.44 -41.53
CA THR A 289 16.96 -46.03 -40.24
C THR A 289 17.64 -45.37 -39.04
N GLU A 290 18.90 -44.93 -39.17
CA GLU A 290 19.58 -44.18 -38.11
C GLU A 290 18.96 -42.79 -37.93
N GLU A 291 18.60 -42.09 -39.01
CA GLU A 291 17.86 -40.82 -38.93
C GLU A 291 16.51 -40.98 -38.22
N LEU A 292 15.77 -42.04 -38.53
CA LEU A 292 14.51 -42.36 -37.84
C LEU A 292 14.71 -42.65 -36.36
N LYS A 293 15.76 -43.39 -35.96
CA LYS A 293 16.10 -43.62 -34.55
C LYS A 293 16.37 -42.31 -33.82
N HIS A 294 17.16 -41.41 -34.42
CA HIS A 294 17.44 -40.10 -33.83
C HIS A 294 16.18 -39.24 -33.70
N SER A 295 15.29 -39.28 -34.69
CA SER A 295 13.99 -38.59 -34.67
C SER A 295 13.08 -39.11 -33.56
N ILE A 296 12.99 -40.43 -33.39
CA ILE A 296 12.22 -41.08 -32.32
C ILE A 296 12.79 -40.70 -30.95
N ALA A 297 14.11 -40.81 -30.74
CA ALA A 297 14.75 -40.45 -29.48
C ALA A 297 14.53 -38.97 -29.11
N ASN A 298 14.57 -38.07 -30.09
CA ASN A 298 14.27 -36.66 -29.87
C ASN A 298 12.78 -36.43 -29.52
N ARG A 299 11.87 -37.17 -30.15
CA ARG A 299 10.44 -37.10 -29.83
C ARG A 299 10.15 -37.60 -28.42
N GLU A 300 10.77 -38.70 -28.00
CA GLU A 300 10.65 -39.24 -26.63
C GLU A 300 11.17 -38.26 -25.58
N ARG A 301 12.34 -37.63 -25.81
CA ARG A 301 12.84 -36.57 -24.91
C ARG A 301 11.88 -35.40 -24.78
N ARG A 302 11.31 -34.93 -25.90
CA ARG A 302 10.33 -33.82 -25.90
C ARG A 302 9.03 -34.19 -25.18
N LEU A 303 8.57 -35.44 -25.31
CA LEU A 303 7.40 -35.92 -24.59
C LEU A 303 7.67 -35.97 -23.09
N LYS A 304 8.81 -36.52 -22.68
CA LYS A 304 9.20 -36.56 -21.27
C LYS A 304 9.32 -35.17 -20.64
N GLN A 305 9.91 -34.22 -21.35
CA GLN A 305 9.98 -32.81 -20.90
C GLN A 305 8.59 -32.16 -20.78
N ARG A 306 7.64 -32.52 -21.67
CA ARG A 306 6.26 -32.04 -21.57
C ARG A 306 5.51 -32.66 -20.41
N GLU A 307 5.74 -33.94 -20.13
CA GLU A 307 5.15 -34.63 -18.97
C GLU A 307 5.66 -34.01 -17.67
N GLU A 308 6.97 -33.79 -17.54
CA GLU A 308 7.57 -33.11 -16.39
C GLU A 308 6.99 -31.69 -16.21
N ALA A 309 6.89 -30.91 -17.30
CA ALA A 309 6.30 -29.58 -17.24
C ALA A 309 4.81 -29.60 -16.87
N MET A 310 4.03 -30.60 -17.32
CA MET A 310 2.63 -30.73 -16.90
C MET A 310 2.52 -31.04 -15.41
N VAL A 311 3.34 -31.96 -14.89
CA VAL A 311 3.38 -32.28 -13.45
C VAL A 311 3.71 -31.03 -12.62
N ASP A 312 4.71 -30.25 -13.02
CA ASP A 312 5.06 -28.99 -12.34
C ASP A 312 3.90 -27.99 -12.36
N THR A 313 3.15 -27.88 -13.48
CA THR A 313 1.97 -27.01 -13.56
C THR A 313 0.82 -27.51 -12.70
N GLU A 314 0.58 -28.83 -12.64
CA GLU A 314 -0.45 -29.42 -11.79
C GLU A 314 -0.13 -29.20 -10.31
N GLU A 315 1.13 -29.37 -9.90
CA GLU A 315 1.56 -29.05 -8.54
C GLU A 315 1.40 -27.58 -8.20
N SER A 316 1.74 -26.69 -9.13
CA SER A 316 1.56 -25.24 -8.97
C SER A 316 0.08 -24.87 -8.79
N HIS A 317 -0.80 -25.43 -9.64
CA HIS A 317 -2.25 -25.23 -9.52
C HIS A 317 -2.81 -25.78 -8.21
N LYS A 318 -2.31 -26.93 -7.75
CA LYS A 318 -2.72 -27.49 -6.45
C LYS A 318 -2.34 -26.56 -5.29
N ARG A 319 -1.12 -26.01 -5.28
CA ARG A 319 -0.68 -25.05 -4.25
C ARG A 319 -1.51 -23.76 -4.28
N ALA A 320 -1.82 -23.26 -5.47
CA ALA A 320 -2.67 -22.08 -5.63
C ALA A 320 -4.10 -22.32 -5.09
N LEU A 321 -4.68 -23.50 -5.34
CA LEU A 321 -5.99 -23.87 -4.80
C LEU A 321 -5.96 -23.98 -3.26
N GLU A 322 -4.92 -24.58 -2.69
CA GLU A 322 -4.74 -24.65 -1.23
C GLU A 322 -4.59 -23.27 -0.57
N GLU A 323 -4.02 -22.29 -1.28
CA GLU A 323 -3.89 -20.91 -0.83
C GLU A 323 -5.23 -20.18 -0.89
N ILE A 324 -5.97 -20.32 -2.01
CA ILE A 324 -7.33 -19.78 -2.14
C ILE A 324 -8.26 -20.34 -1.05
N ASP A 325 -8.18 -21.63 -0.75
CA ASP A 325 -8.99 -22.25 0.31
C ASP A 325 -8.64 -21.66 1.69
N ARG A 326 -7.35 -21.43 1.98
CA ARG A 326 -6.91 -20.78 3.22
C ARG A 326 -7.43 -19.34 3.32
N GLU A 327 -7.33 -18.55 2.25
CA GLU A 327 -7.83 -17.17 2.21
C GLU A 327 -9.35 -17.12 2.34
N ALA A 328 -10.07 -18.04 1.70
CA ALA A 328 -11.52 -18.17 1.80
C ALA A 328 -11.94 -18.53 3.23
N GLN A 329 -11.21 -19.43 3.90
CA GLN A 329 -11.44 -19.78 5.30
C GLN A 329 -11.21 -18.57 6.22
N ALA A 330 -10.09 -17.85 6.06
CA ALA A 330 -9.78 -16.65 6.83
C ALA A 330 -10.85 -15.55 6.62
N SER A 331 -11.33 -15.39 5.39
CA SER A 331 -12.41 -14.45 5.05
C SER A 331 -13.74 -14.83 5.71
N LYS A 332 -14.07 -16.13 5.75
CA LYS A 332 -15.27 -16.63 6.46
C LYS A 332 -15.17 -16.36 7.97
N GLU A 333 -14.02 -16.60 8.58
CA GLU A 333 -13.79 -16.31 10.01
C GLU A 333 -13.88 -14.81 10.32
N ALA A 334 -13.30 -13.96 9.46
CA ALA A 334 -13.39 -12.51 9.59
C ALA A 334 -14.84 -12.02 9.47
N LEU A 335 -15.61 -12.57 8.52
CA LEU A 335 -17.03 -12.26 8.37
C LEU A 335 -17.84 -12.67 9.60
N ALA A 336 -17.57 -13.85 10.16
CA ALA A 336 -18.24 -14.32 11.38
C ALA A 336 -17.96 -13.39 12.58
N LYS A 337 -16.70 -12.95 12.76
CA LYS A 337 -16.35 -11.97 13.79
C LYS A 337 -17.03 -10.62 13.59
N ALA A 338 -17.09 -10.13 12.34
CA ALA A 338 -17.77 -8.87 12.03
C ALA A 338 -19.29 -8.96 12.28
N GLN A 339 -19.92 -10.10 11.96
CA GLN A 339 -21.34 -10.34 12.27
C GLN A 339 -21.58 -10.36 13.78
N GLN A 340 -20.72 -11.04 14.54
CA GLN A 340 -20.81 -11.06 16.01
C GLN A 340 -20.69 -9.65 16.60
N GLN A 341 -19.72 -8.85 16.14
CA GLN A 341 -19.57 -7.46 16.58
C GLN A 341 -20.80 -6.61 16.24
N ARG A 342 -21.34 -6.75 15.03
CA ARG A 342 -22.57 -6.05 14.61
C ARG A 342 -23.75 -6.41 15.51
N ASP A 343 -23.90 -7.69 15.85
CA ASP A 343 -25.00 -8.16 16.69
C ASP A 343 -24.85 -7.67 18.14
N THR A 344 -23.61 -7.58 18.67
CA THR A 344 -23.32 -6.92 19.96
C THR A 344 -23.71 -5.44 19.95
N VAL A 345 -23.26 -4.67 18.94
CA VAL A 345 -23.60 -3.26 18.80
C VAL A 345 -25.12 -3.08 18.67
N ARG A 346 -25.80 -3.97 17.96
CA ARG A 346 -27.27 -3.95 17.84
C ARG A 346 -27.95 -4.17 19.19
N GLN A 347 -27.45 -5.08 20.03
CA GLN A 347 -27.96 -5.28 21.39
C GLN A 347 -27.73 -4.07 22.28
N GLU A 348 -26.55 -3.43 22.21
CA GLU A 348 -26.25 -2.20 22.93
C GLU A 348 -27.20 -1.05 22.53
N ILE A 349 -27.45 -0.88 21.22
CA ILE A 349 -28.40 0.11 20.71
C ILE A 349 -29.82 -0.14 21.24
N LEU A 350 -30.27 -1.40 21.26
CA LEU A 350 -31.59 -1.75 21.79
C LEU A 350 -31.67 -1.45 23.30
N ALA A 351 -30.64 -1.81 24.07
CA ALA A 351 -30.59 -1.50 25.50
C ALA A 351 -30.59 0.01 25.79
N LEU A 352 -29.88 0.80 24.97
CA LEU A 352 -29.89 2.26 25.07
C LEU A 352 -31.26 2.85 24.73
N LYS A 353 -31.95 2.32 23.72
CA LYS A 353 -33.33 2.73 23.39
C LYS A 353 -34.29 2.44 24.53
N ASP A 354 -34.25 1.24 25.11
CA ASP A 354 -35.08 0.88 26.26
C ASP A 354 -34.81 1.79 27.47
N ALA A 355 -33.54 2.12 27.73
CA ALA A 355 -33.16 3.06 28.79
C ALA A 355 -33.69 4.47 28.53
N GLN A 356 -33.65 4.93 27.28
CA GLN A 356 -34.17 6.23 26.87
C GLN A 356 -35.71 6.29 26.97
N GLU A 357 -36.42 5.22 26.59
CA GLU A 357 -37.88 5.15 26.78
C GLU A 357 -38.27 5.20 28.26
N ARG A 358 -37.54 4.49 29.14
CA ARG A 358 -37.76 4.56 30.60
C ARG A 358 -37.53 5.95 31.16
N LEU A 359 -36.48 6.65 30.71
CA LEU A 359 -36.21 8.03 31.10
C LEU A 359 -37.31 8.99 30.61
N ASN A 360 -37.81 8.80 29.39
CA ASN A 360 -38.90 9.62 28.86
C ASN A 360 -40.20 9.44 29.66
N VAL A 361 -40.56 8.21 30.04
CA VAL A 361 -41.72 7.93 30.91
C VAL A 361 -41.56 8.60 32.28
N GLN A 362 -40.38 8.49 32.91
CA GLN A 362 -40.12 9.17 34.18
C GLN A 362 -40.18 10.70 34.08
N SER A 363 -39.78 11.27 32.93
CA SER A 363 -39.88 12.70 32.69
C SER A 363 -41.33 13.16 32.50
N SER A 364 -42.18 12.32 31.88
CA SER A 364 -43.61 12.54 31.70
C SER A 364 -44.34 12.54 33.04
N ASP A 365 -44.07 11.55 33.90
CA ASP A 365 -44.66 11.45 35.24
C ASP A 365 -44.24 12.64 36.13
N ALA A 366 -43.01 13.13 35.97
CA ALA A 366 -42.51 14.31 36.68
C ALA A 366 -43.14 15.64 36.20
N THR A 367 -43.64 15.68 34.96
CA THR A 367 -44.39 16.84 34.43
C THR A 367 -45.86 16.85 34.79
N GLU A 368 -46.49 15.69 35.07
CA GLU A 368 -47.90 15.62 35.52
C GLU A 368 -48.08 15.88 37.03
N LEU A 369 -46.99 15.86 37.80
CA LEU A 369 -46.97 16.13 39.25
C LEU A 369 -46.66 17.60 39.64
N LYS A 370 -46.66 18.53 38.67
CA LYS A 370 -46.59 19.98 38.90
C LYS A 370 -47.84 20.65 38.37
#